data_AF-A0A2V8YVB0-F1
#
_entry.id   AF-A0A2V8YVB0-F1
#
_cell.length_a   1.000
_cell.length_b   1.000
_cell.length_c   1.000
_cell.angle_alpha   90.00
_cell.angle_beta   90.00
_cell.angle_gamma   90.00
#
_symmetry.space_group_name_H-M   'P 1'
#
loop_
_entity.id
_entity.type
_entity.pdbx_description
1 polymer ?
#
loop_
_entity_poly.entity_id
_entity_poly.type
_entity_poly.pdbx_seq_one_letter_code
_entity_poly.pdbx_strand_id
1 'polypeptide(L)'
;MKLKWKATGFGVGILTIILLVAPAVRAQVATATLSGTVTDPSGAVVPNAKVTIENLATGQLTETHTDADGVFRADNLSPGDYRVSFSVDGLGVRTTEITLAAGARETRNIVLGQPLLPSSSQEQQNLPNAPSSTPSKPSLSDLGFPPAQIHGSAQEQAKLDKRTHMLTIHQRLGLITAGALVATVITGGSVGESTSSTTRDLHAALGSATAGLYTITAYFAIRAPKISGMKTRGPIRLHKTLAWIHGPGMILTPVLGALAYEQTRRGQEVHGIASAHAPVAYVTAVAYGAAILSVSLKF
;
A
#
# COMPACT_ATOMS: atom_id res chain seq x y z
N MET A 1 -7.48 -34.87 -40.44
CA MET A 1 -6.74 -35.44 -39.30
C MET A 1 -7.23 -34.74 -38.02
N LYS A 2 -7.97 -35.42 -37.13
CA LYS A 2 -8.54 -34.80 -35.91
C LYS A 2 -7.51 -34.87 -34.78
N LEU A 3 -6.87 -33.76 -34.43
CA LEU A 3 -5.88 -33.69 -33.36
C LEU A 3 -6.59 -33.63 -31.99
N LYS A 4 -6.57 -34.74 -31.24
CA LYS A 4 -7.14 -34.83 -29.90
C LYS A 4 -6.19 -34.16 -28.90
N TRP A 5 -6.50 -32.95 -28.46
CA TRP A 5 -5.77 -32.29 -27.36
C TRP A 5 -6.09 -33.01 -26.04
N LYS A 6 -5.07 -33.64 -25.45
CA LYS A 6 -5.18 -34.25 -24.13
C LYS A 6 -5.16 -33.15 -23.07
N ALA A 7 -6.16 -33.15 -22.18
CA ALA A 7 -6.35 -32.15 -21.11
C ALA A 7 -5.11 -31.96 -20.20
N THR A 8 -4.18 -32.90 -20.22
CA THR A 8 -2.88 -32.84 -19.52
C THR A 8 -1.97 -31.71 -20.02
N GLY A 9 -2.04 -31.30 -21.29
CA GLY A 9 -1.20 -30.22 -21.84
C GLY A 9 -1.60 -28.83 -21.34
N PHE A 10 -2.89 -28.62 -21.08
CA PHE A 10 -3.42 -27.32 -20.64
C PHE A 10 -3.04 -27.00 -19.19
N GLY A 11 -3.06 -28.02 -18.31
CA GLY A 11 -2.62 -27.89 -16.92
C GLY A 11 -1.11 -27.61 -16.78
N VAL A 12 -0.28 -28.28 -17.59
CA VAL A 12 1.17 -28.03 -17.63
C VAL A 12 1.47 -26.63 -18.18
N GLY A 13 0.75 -26.18 -19.21
CA GLY A 13 0.90 -24.83 -19.76
C GLY A 13 0.56 -23.73 -18.75
N ILE A 14 -0.55 -23.87 -18.02
CA ILE A 14 -0.95 -22.94 -16.96
C ILE A 14 0.06 -22.94 -15.81
N LEU A 15 0.50 -24.11 -15.35
CA LEU A 15 1.50 -24.23 -14.27
C LEU A 15 2.85 -23.61 -14.68
N THR A 16 3.25 -23.79 -15.94
CA THR A 16 4.48 -23.20 -16.50
C THR A 16 4.38 -21.69 -16.60
N ILE A 17 3.23 -21.14 -17.03
CA ILE A 17 2.98 -19.69 -17.03
C ILE A 17 2.97 -19.13 -15.60
N ILE A 18 2.35 -19.82 -14.64
CA ILE A 18 2.37 -19.41 -13.22
C ILE A 18 3.81 -19.40 -12.67
N LEU A 19 4.63 -20.40 -12.99
CA LEU A 19 6.05 -20.42 -12.59
C LEU A 19 6.90 -19.36 -13.29
N LEU A 20 6.60 -19.00 -14.55
CA LEU A 20 7.31 -17.95 -15.28
C LEU A 20 6.93 -16.53 -14.82
N VAL A 21 5.72 -16.32 -14.29
CA VAL A 21 5.28 -15.03 -13.74
C VAL A 21 5.59 -14.90 -12.24
N ALA A 22 5.90 -16.00 -11.53
CA ALA A 22 6.32 -15.98 -10.13
C ALA A 22 7.51 -15.04 -9.81
N PRO A 23 8.56 -14.88 -10.65
CA PRO A 23 9.62 -13.92 -10.38
C PRO A 23 9.15 -12.46 -10.50
N ALA A 24 8.08 -12.18 -11.26
CA ALA A 24 7.48 -10.84 -11.35
C ALA A 24 6.68 -10.46 -10.08
N VAL A 25 6.42 -11.42 -9.18
CA VAL A 25 5.87 -11.18 -7.84
C VAL A 25 6.97 -10.82 -6.85
N ARG A 26 8.22 -10.60 -7.29
CA ARG A 26 9.15 -9.73 -6.57
C ARG A 26 8.77 -8.28 -6.77
N ALA A 27 7.59 -7.97 -6.29
CA ALA A 27 7.26 -6.66 -5.84
C ALA A 27 8.18 -6.39 -4.61
N GLN A 28 9.44 -6.01 -4.83
CA GLN A 28 10.24 -5.34 -3.80
C GLN A 28 9.89 -3.87 -3.93
N VAL A 29 9.17 -3.30 -2.96
CA VAL A 29 9.16 -1.83 -2.87
C VAL A 29 10.58 -1.53 -2.45
N ALA A 30 11.28 -0.66 -3.18
CA ALA A 30 12.57 -0.17 -2.70
C ALA A 30 12.27 0.65 -1.45
N THR A 31 12.36 0.00 -0.30
CA THR A 31 12.18 0.63 1.01
C THR A 31 13.41 1.48 1.32
N ALA A 32 13.19 2.56 2.03
CA ALA A 32 14.24 3.40 2.55
C ALA A 32 14.70 2.93 3.94
N THR A 33 15.91 3.36 4.30
CA THR A 33 16.47 3.25 5.64
C THR A 33 16.77 4.66 6.13
N LEU A 34 16.41 4.94 7.37
CA LEU A 34 16.86 6.11 8.11
C LEU A 34 17.80 5.67 9.23
N SER A 35 18.95 6.31 9.37
CA SER A 35 19.88 6.08 10.48
C SER A 35 20.52 7.38 10.94
N GLY A 36 21.22 7.34 12.05
CA GLY A 36 22.04 8.47 12.51
C GLY A 36 22.47 8.30 13.95
N THR A 37 23.14 9.33 14.44
CA THR A 37 23.59 9.40 15.84
C THR A 37 22.91 10.57 16.53
N VAL A 38 22.51 10.35 17.78
CA VAL A 38 21.97 11.38 18.67
C VAL A 38 23.04 11.76 19.69
N THR A 39 23.35 13.04 19.77
CA THR A 39 24.25 13.62 20.77
C THR A 39 23.56 14.71 21.57
N ASP A 40 24.13 15.11 22.69
CA ASP A 40 23.73 16.29 23.46
C ASP A 40 24.56 17.53 23.03
N PRO A 41 24.31 18.73 23.59
CA PRO A 41 25.05 19.94 23.22
C PRO A 41 26.52 19.93 23.66
N SER A 42 26.91 19.06 24.60
CA SER A 42 28.31 18.85 25.00
C SER A 42 29.07 17.94 24.02
N GLY A 43 28.35 17.31 23.08
CA GLY A 43 28.90 16.35 22.13
C GLY A 43 28.91 14.91 22.65
N ALA A 44 28.36 14.66 23.84
CA ALA A 44 28.22 13.30 24.36
C ALA A 44 27.10 12.56 23.62
N VAL A 45 27.29 11.27 23.36
CA VAL A 45 26.26 10.42 22.75
C VAL A 45 25.10 10.22 23.73
N VAL A 46 23.87 10.19 23.21
CA VAL A 46 22.66 10.02 24.01
C VAL A 46 22.11 8.62 23.78
N PRO A 47 22.38 7.66 24.69
CA PRO A 47 21.83 6.33 24.60
C PRO A 47 20.34 6.31 24.99
N ASN A 48 19.62 5.32 24.47
CA ASN A 48 18.21 5.07 24.77
C ASN A 48 17.27 6.27 24.52
N ALA A 49 17.64 7.18 23.61
CA ALA A 49 16.75 8.22 23.13
C ALA A 49 15.68 7.58 22.23
N LYS A 50 14.41 7.89 22.53
CA LYS A 50 13.28 7.46 21.72
C LYS A 50 13.23 8.24 20.42
N VAL A 51 13.10 7.52 19.31
CA VAL A 51 12.98 8.04 17.94
C VAL A 51 11.65 7.57 17.36
N THR A 52 10.73 8.51 17.12
CA THR A 52 9.43 8.26 16.51
C THR A 52 9.40 8.86 15.11
N ILE A 53 9.15 8.02 14.11
CA ILE A 53 9.17 8.36 12.68
C ILE A 53 7.73 8.24 12.15
N GLU A 54 7.08 9.35 11.87
CA GLU A 54 5.71 9.43 11.36
C GLU A 54 5.70 9.67 9.86
N ASN A 55 5.08 8.80 9.08
CA ASN A 55 4.84 9.02 7.66
C ASN A 55 3.68 10.01 7.49
N LEU A 56 3.95 11.21 6.96
CA LEU A 56 2.97 12.30 6.88
C LEU A 56 1.80 12.02 5.94
N ALA A 57 1.96 11.12 4.96
CA ALA A 57 0.90 10.76 4.04
C ALA A 57 -0.08 9.73 4.61
N THR A 58 0.39 8.86 5.51
CA THR A 58 -0.39 7.70 6.01
C THR A 58 -0.68 7.76 7.50
N GLY A 59 0.04 8.59 8.26
CA GLY A 59 0.05 8.61 9.71
C GLY A 59 0.71 7.38 10.35
N GLN A 60 1.43 6.56 9.58
CA GLN A 60 2.11 5.39 10.12
C GLN A 60 3.30 5.81 11.00
N LEU A 61 3.35 5.30 12.23
CA LEU A 61 4.45 5.52 13.16
C LEU A 61 5.41 4.32 13.15
N THR A 62 6.71 4.60 13.09
CA THR A 62 7.79 3.64 13.32
C THR A 62 8.61 4.15 14.50
N GLU A 63 8.77 3.34 15.54
CA GLU A 63 9.55 3.72 16.73
C GLU A 63 10.82 2.88 16.84
N THR A 64 11.91 3.52 17.25
CA THR A 64 13.18 2.88 17.59
C THR A 64 13.86 3.65 18.73
N HIS A 65 14.92 3.08 19.31
CA HIS A 65 15.74 3.75 20.32
C HIS A 65 17.20 3.82 19.85
N THR A 66 17.94 4.81 20.34
CA THR A 66 19.39 4.82 20.17
C THR A 66 20.05 3.76 21.04
N ASP A 67 21.13 3.16 20.54
CA ASP A 67 21.95 2.19 21.28
C ASP A 67 22.95 2.86 22.23
N ALA A 68 23.87 2.07 22.80
CA ALA A 68 24.89 2.56 23.74
C ALA A 68 25.86 3.60 23.13
N ASP A 69 26.03 3.57 21.80
CA ASP A 69 26.85 4.51 21.05
C ASP A 69 26.02 5.71 20.52
N GLY A 70 24.75 5.81 20.95
CA GLY A 70 23.82 6.85 20.52
C GLY A 70 23.31 6.68 19.09
N VAL A 71 23.52 5.51 18.47
CA VAL A 71 23.14 5.24 17.08
C VAL A 71 21.72 4.70 17.01
N PHE A 72 20.92 5.20 16.07
CA PHE A 72 19.61 4.66 15.73
C PHE A 72 19.55 4.20 14.28
N ARG A 73 18.67 3.24 14.00
CA ARG A 73 18.39 2.76 12.66
C ARG A 73 16.93 2.31 12.55
N ALA A 74 16.28 2.73 11.47
CA ALA A 74 14.94 2.35 11.07
C ALA A 74 14.96 1.90 9.61
N ASP A 75 14.69 0.61 9.41
CA ASP A 75 14.65 -0.02 8.09
C ASP A 75 13.20 -0.17 7.59
N ASN A 76 13.07 -0.51 6.30
CA ASN A 76 11.79 -0.82 5.67
C ASN A 76 10.78 0.34 5.62
N LEU A 77 11.27 1.58 5.63
CA LEU A 77 10.42 2.78 5.52
C LEU A 77 9.91 2.90 4.08
N SER A 78 8.62 3.20 3.92
CA SER A 78 8.07 3.48 2.58
C SER A 78 8.59 4.81 2.04
N PRO A 79 8.73 5.02 0.73
CA PRO A 79 9.11 6.32 0.21
C PRO A 79 8.05 7.38 0.55
N GLY A 80 8.47 8.58 0.96
CA GLY A 80 7.55 9.66 1.33
C GLY A 80 8.14 10.66 2.31
N ASP A 81 7.30 11.59 2.75
CA ASP A 81 7.65 12.61 3.73
C ASP A 81 7.37 12.13 5.15
N TYR A 82 8.30 12.42 6.05
CA TYR A 82 8.27 11.97 7.43
C TYR A 82 8.51 13.11 8.40
N ARG A 83 7.82 13.05 9.54
CA ARG A 83 8.16 13.81 10.75
C ARG A 83 8.86 12.87 11.71
N VAL A 84 10.08 13.20 12.10
CA VAL A 84 10.90 12.39 13.02
C VAL A 84 11.10 13.16 14.32
N SER A 85 10.66 12.58 15.42
CA SER A 85 10.78 13.14 16.76
C SER A 85 11.77 12.32 17.59
N PHE A 86 12.72 13.02 18.21
CA PHE A 86 13.75 12.49 19.09
C PHE A 86 13.48 13.00 20.50
N SER A 87 13.44 12.10 21.48
CA SER A 87 13.16 12.46 22.87
C SER A 87 13.89 11.56 23.84
N VAL A 88 14.44 12.15 24.89
CA VAL A 88 14.95 11.42 26.05
C VAL A 88 14.63 12.23 27.30
N ASP A 89 14.43 11.54 28.42
CA ASP A 89 14.10 12.18 29.68
C ASP A 89 15.15 13.23 30.06
N GLY A 90 14.69 14.43 30.40
CA GLY A 90 15.56 15.55 30.80
C GLY A 90 16.17 16.39 29.68
N LEU A 91 16.17 15.96 28.40
CA LEU A 91 16.76 16.71 27.27
C LEU A 91 15.74 17.27 26.25
N GLY A 92 14.45 17.12 26.54
CA GLY A 92 13.37 17.65 25.72
C GLY A 92 13.10 16.85 24.44
N VAL A 93 12.22 17.37 23.59
CA VAL A 93 11.84 16.74 22.31
C VAL A 93 12.35 17.60 21.17
N ARG A 94 13.03 16.98 20.19
CA ARG A 94 13.43 17.63 18.94
C ARG A 94 12.74 16.94 17.77
N THR A 95 12.11 17.73 16.89
CA THR A 95 11.42 17.20 15.71
C THR A 95 12.03 17.75 14.43
N THR A 96 12.14 16.93 13.40
CA THR A 96 12.62 17.30 12.06
C THR A 96 11.74 16.65 11.00
N GLU A 97 11.65 17.26 9.83
CA GLU A 97 10.97 16.68 8.68
C GLU A 97 12.00 16.21 7.65
N ILE A 98 11.78 15.03 7.07
CA ILE A 98 12.67 14.44 6.07
C ILE A 98 11.85 13.82 4.94
N THR A 99 12.40 13.83 3.73
CA THR A 99 11.82 13.09 2.59
C THR A 99 12.71 11.90 2.28
N LEU A 100 12.11 10.70 2.23
CA LEU A 100 12.80 9.46 1.90
C LEU A 100 12.44 9.01 0.48
N ALA A 101 13.42 8.93 -0.40
CA ALA A 101 13.26 8.38 -1.74
C ALA A 101 13.28 6.85 -1.74
N ALA A 102 12.79 6.24 -2.81
CA ALA A 102 12.77 4.78 -2.95
C ALA A 102 14.19 4.19 -2.95
N GLY A 103 14.46 3.26 -2.03
CA GLY A 103 15.77 2.65 -1.84
C GLY A 103 16.82 3.54 -1.17
N ALA A 104 16.43 4.72 -0.67
CA ALA A 104 17.36 5.65 -0.04
C ALA A 104 17.91 5.11 1.28
N ARG A 105 19.18 5.41 1.56
CA ARG A 105 19.80 5.25 2.88
C ARG A 105 20.16 6.64 3.39
N GLU A 106 19.26 7.22 4.16
CA GLU A 106 19.44 8.57 4.70
C GLU A 106 20.07 8.51 6.07
N THR A 107 21.09 9.34 6.28
CA THR A 107 21.73 9.52 7.58
C THR A 107 21.44 10.90 8.11
N ARG A 108 20.82 10.99 9.29
CA ARG A 108 20.48 12.25 9.95
C ARG A 108 20.92 12.23 11.41
N ASN A 109 22.00 12.96 11.69
CA ASN A 109 22.50 13.16 13.04
C ASN A 109 21.75 14.32 13.72
N ILE A 110 21.50 14.19 15.01
CA ILE A 110 20.69 15.13 15.79
C ILE A 110 21.39 15.49 17.10
N VAL A 111 21.35 16.78 17.44
CA VAL A 111 21.75 17.28 18.76
C VAL A 111 20.49 17.50 19.59
N LEU A 112 20.23 16.66 20.58
CA LEU A 112 19.13 16.82 21.54
C LEU A 112 19.48 17.91 22.56
N GLY A 113 18.49 18.65 23.08
CA GLY A 113 18.73 19.69 24.10
C GLY A 113 19.13 21.08 23.59
N GLN A 114 19.25 21.35 22.28
CA GLN A 114 19.33 22.73 21.79
C GLN A 114 17.94 23.39 21.80
N PRO A 115 17.80 24.63 22.32
CA PRO A 115 16.60 25.43 22.09
C PRO A 115 16.40 25.63 20.59
N LEU A 116 15.14 25.55 20.14
CA LEU A 116 14.78 25.93 18.77
C LEU A 116 15.25 27.38 18.55
N LEU A 117 16.29 27.57 17.73
CA LEU A 117 16.47 28.87 17.09
C LEU A 117 15.23 29.10 16.22
N PRO A 118 14.49 30.21 16.38
CA PRO A 118 13.37 30.49 15.50
C PRO A 118 13.91 30.70 14.08
N SER A 119 13.45 29.86 13.16
CA SER A 119 13.47 30.17 11.74
C SER A 119 12.79 31.52 11.54
N SER A 120 13.55 32.49 11.02
CA SER A 120 13.13 33.81 10.54
C SER A 120 11.61 34.06 10.50
N SER A 121 11.10 34.83 11.45
CA SER A 121 9.90 35.64 11.30
C SER A 121 10.08 36.92 12.10
N GLN A 122 9.87 38.03 11.39
CA GLN A 122 9.96 39.41 11.86
C GLN A 122 9.01 39.69 13.03
N GLU A 123 9.44 40.64 13.86
CA GLU A 123 8.65 41.50 14.76
C GLU A 123 7.66 40.85 15.75
N GLN A 124 8.01 40.85 17.04
CA GLN A 124 7.05 41.29 18.06
C GLN A 124 7.75 41.89 19.29
N GLN A 125 7.24 43.06 19.68
CA GLN A 125 7.73 44.02 20.66
C GLN A 125 8.02 43.45 22.06
N ASN A 126 9.07 44.02 22.67
CA ASN A 126 9.37 43.97 24.11
C ASN A 126 8.13 44.32 24.95
N LEU A 127 7.81 43.48 25.94
CA LEU A 127 7.19 43.93 27.19
C LEU A 127 8.20 43.75 28.35
N PRO A 128 8.47 44.77 29.17
CA PRO A 128 9.31 44.64 30.35
C PRO A 128 8.50 44.05 31.52
N ASN A 129 9.11 43.10 32.23
CA ASN A 129 8.66 42.43 33.47
C ASN A 129 7.69 41.25 33.33
N ALA A 130 8.24 40.05 33.24
CA ALA A 130 7.63 38.84 33.79
C ALA A 130 8.69 38.10 34.64
N PRO A 131 8.41 37.77 35.92
CA PRO A 131 9.37 37.09 36.79
C PRO A 131 9.61 35.64 36.34
N SER A 132 10.86 35.21 36.46
CA SER A 132 11.34 33.87 36.16
C SER A 132 10.70 32.82 37.08
N SER A 133 9.89 31.93 36.50
CA SER A 133 9.70 30.58 37.04
C SER A 133 9.40 29.64 35.88
N THR A 134 10.31 28.69 35.63
CA THR A 134 10.08 27.56 34.74
C THR A 134 9.12 26.59 35.44
N PRO A 135 7.89 26.37 34.94
CA PRO A 135 7.11 25.23 35.38
C PRO A 135 7.62 24.01 34.60
N SER A 136 8.03 22.96 35.31
CA SER A 136 8.10 21.61 34.73
C SER A 136 6.79 21.35 33.99
N LYS A 137 6.86 21.10 32.68
CA LYS A 137 5.65 20.81 31.88
C LYS A 137 4.97 19.57 32.49
N PRO A 138 3.67 19.63 32.82
CA PRO A 138 2.95 18.47 33.33
C PRO A 138 3.02 17.33 32.32
N SER A 139 3.47 16.17 32.79
CA SER A 139 3.45 14.91 32.05
C SER A 139 2.06 14.28 32.11
N LEU A 140 1.72 13.40 31.17
CA LEU A 140 0.45 12.64 31.23
C LEU A 140 0.39 11.73 32.49
N SER A 141 1.54 11.35 33.04
CA SER A 141 1.67 10.73 34.35
C SER A 141 1.26 11.65 35.50
N ASP A 142 1.51 12.96 35.41
CA ASP A 142 1.05 13.97 36.39
C ASP A 142 -0.47 14.17 36.35
N LEU A 143 -1.14 13.70 35.29
CA LEU A 143 -2.60 13.66 35.14
C LEU A 143 -3.22 12.30 35.53
N GLY A 144 -2.43 11.36 36.08
CA GLY A 144 -2.90 10.09 36.60
C GLY A 144 -3.07 8.96 35.58
N PHE A 145 -2.51 9.10 34.36
CA PHE A 145 -2.55 8.04 33.36
C PHE A 145 -1.43 7.01 33.61
N PRO A 146 -1.74 5.72 33.85
CA PRO A 146 -0.73 4.70 34.10
C PRO A 146 0.10 4.38 32.85
N PRO A 147 1.36 3.91 32.96
CA PRO A 147 2.26 3.64 31.84
C PRO A 147 1.67 2.71 30.76
N ALA A 148 0.76 1.82 31.15
CA ALA A 148 0.01 0.95 30.26
C ALA A 148 -0.90 1.68 29.25
N GLN A 149 -1.20 2.97 29.45
CA GLN A 149 -2.00 3.80 28.55
C GLN A 149 -1.14 4.71 27.65
N ILE A 150 0.18 4.75 27.85
CA ILE A 150 1.11 5.65 27.13
C ILE A 150 1.82 4.92 25.97
N HIS A 151 1.78 3.59 25.95
CA HIS A 151 2.24 2.78 24.82
C HIS A 151 1.03 2.32 23.99
N GLY A 152 0.93 2.73 22.73
CA GLY A 152 0.16 1.96 21.76
C GLY A 152 0.69 0.53 21.81
N SER A 153 -0.16 -0.44 22.15
CA SER A 153 0.33 -1.76 22.55
C SER A 153 1.19 -2.34 21.41
N ALA A 154 2.36 -2.93 21.72
CA ALA A 154 3.22 -3.51 20.69
C ALA A 154 2.48 -4.50 19.76
N GLN A 155 1.41 -5.12 20.27
CA GLN A 155 0.49 -5.96 19.50
C GLN A 155 -0.39 -5.18 18.51
N GLU A 156 -0.86 -3.98 18.84
CA GLU A 156 -1.60 -3.11 17.93
C GLU A 156 -0.69 -2.58 16.82
N GLN A 157 0.55 -2.20 17.16
CA GLN A 157 1.54 -1.80 16.17
C GLN A 157 1.85 -2.95 15.20
N ALA A 158 2.11 -4.16 15.70
CA ALA A 158 2.33 -5.34 14.85
C ALA A 158 1.11 -5.69 13.95
N LYS A 159 -0.11 -5.47 14.45
CA LYS A 159 -1.34 -5.62 13.62
C LYS A 159 -1.41 -4.56 12.53
N LEU A 160 -1.04 -3.31 12.84
CA LEU A 160 -1.00 -2.22 11.89
C LEU A 160 0.04 -2.49 10.80
N ASP A 161 1.26 -2.88 11.17
CA ASP A 161 2.33 -3.20 10.22
C ASP A 161 1.95 -4.36 9.30
N LYS A 162 1.36 -5.43 9.86
CA LYS A 162 0.85 -6.56 9.07
C LYS A 162 -0.26 -6.13 8.11
N ARG A 163 -1.17 -5.27 8.55
CA ARG A 163 -2.23 -4.71 7.69
C ARG A 163 -1.63 -3.86 6.58
N THR A 164 -0.71 -2.97 6.88
CA THR A 164 -0.02 -2.12 5.90
C THR A 164 0.67 -2.99 4.86
N HIS A 165 1.45 -3.98 5.29
CA HIS A 165 2.14 -4.90 4.38
C HIS A 165 1.17 -5.62 3.43
N MET A 166 0.07 -6.18 3.94
CA MET A 166 -0.95 -6.85 3.13
C MET A 166 -1.61 -5.89 2.12
N LEU A 167 -1.94 -4.67 2.55
CA LEU A 167 -2.58 -3.67 1.67
C LEU A 167 -1.62 -3.13 0.61
N THR A 168 -0.32 -3.01 0.92
CA THR A 168 0.71 -2.71 -0.08
C THR A 168 0.81 -3.81 -1.13
N ILE A 169 0.75 -5.08 -0.74
CA ILE A 169 0.71 -6.20 -1.69
C ILE A 169 -0.55 -6.12 -2.56
N HIS A 170 -1.72 -5.89 -1.95
CA HIS A 170 -2.99 -5.69 -2.66
C HIS A 170 -2.89 -4.58 -3.71
N GLN A 171 -2.38 -3.41 -3.34
CA GLN A 171 -2.27 -2.27 -4.25
C GLN A 171 -1.38 -2.59 -5.47
N ARG A 172 -0.26 -3.29 -5.24
CA ARG A 172 0.70 -3.61 -6.31
C ARG A 172 0.18 -4.68 -7.25
N LEU A 173 -0.39 -5.75 -6.69
CA LEU A 173 -1.06 -6.77 -7.49
C LEU A 173 -2.27 -6.20 -8.23
N GLY A 174 -2.96 -5.22 -7.66
CA GLY A 174 -4.04 -4.48 -8.32
C GLY A 174 -3.58 -3.76 -9.60
N LEU A 175 -2.43 -3.09 -9.56
CA LEU A 175 -1.85 -2.45 -10.75
C LEU A 175 -1.38 -3.46 -11.79
N ILE A 176 -0.78 -4.59 -11.37
CA ILE A 176 -0.39 -5.67 -12.29
C ILE A 176 -1.63 -6.27 -12.96
N THR A 177 -2.69 -6.52 -12.18
CA THR A 177 -3.98 -7.01 -12.67
C THR A 177 -4.59 -6.04 -13.67
N ALA A 178 -4.43 -4.72 -13.48
CA ALA A 178 -4.90 -3.71 -14.43
C ALA A 178 -4.22 -3.85 -15.79
N GLY A 179 -2.90 -4.05 -15.83
CA GLY A 179 -2.16 -4.29 -17.07
C GLY A 179 -2.65 -5.55 -17.80
N ALA A 180 -2.84 -6.65 -17.05
CA ALA A 180 -3.37 -7.90 -17.60
C ALA A 180 -4.81 -7.74 -18.14
N LEU A 181 -5.65 -6.98 -17.43
CA LEU A 181 -7.01 -6.67 -17.84
C LEU A 181 -7.04 -5.84 -19.13
N VAL A 182 -6.19 -4.81 -19.25
CA VAL A 182 -6.06 -4.02 -20.47
C VAL A 182 -5.66 -4.90 -21.66
N ALA A 183 -4.67 -5.77 -21.50
CA ALA A 183 -4.28 -6.72 -22.55
C ALA A 183 -5.42 -7.69 -22.92
N THR A 184 -6.19 -8.15 -21.93
CA THR A 184 -7.38 -8.99 -22.15
C THR A 184 -8.44 -8.24 -22.97
N VAL A 185 -8.72 -6.98 -22.63
CA VAL A 185 -9.69 -6.14 -23.35
C VAL A 185 -9.24 -5.90 -24.79
N ILE A 186 -7.97 -5.55 -25.01
CA ILE A 186 -7.40 -5.32 -26.36
C ILE A 186 -7.55 -6.57 -27.24
N THR A 187 -7.29 -7.76 -26.68
CA THR A 187 -7.39 -9.02 -27.43
C THR A 187 -8.82 -9.52 -27.60
N GLY A 188 -9.81 -8.95 -26.90
CA GLY A 188 -11.22 -9.31 -27.02
C GLY A 188 -11.88 -8.85 -28.32
N GLY A 189 -11.28 -7.89 -29.02
CA GLY A 189 -11.85 -7.24 -30.20
C GLY A 189 -13.01 -6.30 -29.84
N SER A 190 -13.42 -5.46 -30.80
CA SER A 190 -14.59 -4.60 -30.64
C SER A 190 -15.88 -5.42 -30.78
N VAL A 191 -16.97 -4.97 -30.17
CA VAL A 191 -18.29 -5.61 -30.32
C VAL A 191 -18.66 -5.64 -31.81
N GLY A 192 -18.75 -6.85 -32.40
CA GLY A 192 -19.11 -7.06 -33.81
C GLY A 192 -17.95 -7.34 -34.76
N GLU A 193 -16.70 -7.33 -34.30
CA GLU A 193 -15.54 -7.69 -35.13
C GLU A 193 -15.26 -9.20 -35.16
N SER A 194 -15.02 -9.75 -36.35
CA SER A 194 -14.58 -11.14 -36.50
C SER A 194 -13.10 -11.29 -36.10
N THR A 195 -12.81 -11.99 -35.01
CA THR A 195 -11.45 -12.25 -34.55
C THR A 195 -10.96 -13.65 -34.93
N SER A 196 -9.66 -13.77 -35.23
CA SER A 196 -9.04 -15.05 -35.55
C SER A 196 -9.16 -16.05 -34.38
N SER A 197 -9.10 -17.35 -34.64
CA SER A 197 -9.10 -18.37 -33.57
C SER A 197 -7.95 -18.18 -32.59
N THR A 198 -6.77 -17.82 -33.08
CA THR A 198 -5.59 -17.55 -32.25
C THR A 198 -5.82 -16.37 -31.31
N THR A 199 -6.44 -15.29 -31.80
CA THR A 199 -6.78 -14.12 -30.98
C THR A 199 -7.79 -14.47 -29.90
N ARG A 200 -8.81 -15.28 -30.21
CA ARG A 200 -9.82 -15.75 -29.25
C ARG A 200 -9.21 -16.65 -28.17
N ASP A 201 -8.30 -17.54 -28.56
CA ASP A 201 -7.58 -18.40 -27.62
C ASP A 201 -6.69 -17.59 -26.68
N LEU A 202 -5.99 -16.59 -27.23
CA LEU A 202 -5.18 -15.65 -26.46
C LEU A 202 -6.04 -14.82 -25.49
N HIS A 203 -7.18 -14.30 -25.94
CA HIS A 203 -8.13 -13.57 -25.10
C HIS A 203 -8.63 -14.43 -23.93
N ALA A 204 -9.03 -15.68 -24.20
CA ALA A 204 -9.48 -16.60 -23.16
C ALA A 204 -8.37 -16.92 -22.14
N ALA A 205 -7.13 -17.09 -22.59
CA ALA A 205 -5.98 -17.32 -21.73
C ALA A 205 -5.66 -16.10 -20.86
N LEU A 206 -5.60 -14.90 -21.46
CA LEU A 206 -5.35 -13.64 -20.75
C LEU A 206 -6.47 -13.31 -19.76
N GLY A 207 -7.73 -13.56 -20.12
CA GLY A 207 -8.88 -13.38 -19.23
C GLY A 207 -8.83 -14.31 -18.02
N SER A 208 -8.46 -15.57 -18.22
CA SER A 208 -8.27 -16.54 -17.13
C SER A 208 -7.13 -16.13 -16.20
N ALA A 209 -5.99 -15.71 -16.75
CA ALA A 209 -4.86 -15.21 -15.98
C ALA A 209 -5.25 -13.96 -15.17
N THR A 210 -5.95 -13.02 -15.80
CA THR A 210 -6.45 -11.79 -15.17
C THR A 210 -7.38 -12.09 -13.99
N ALA A 211 -8.32 -13.03 -14.14
CA ALA A 211 -9.20 -13.47 -13.05
C ALA A 211 -8.42 -14.11 -11.88
N GLY A 212 -7.39 -14.89 -12.19
CA GLY A 212 -6.48 -15.47 -11.20
C GLY A 212 -5.71 -14.39 -10.42
N LEU A 213 -5.07 -13.45 -11.12
CA LEU A 213 -4.38 -12.31 -10.50
C LEU A 213 -5.32 -11.46 -9.63
N TYR A 214 -6.54 -11.21 -10.12
CA TYR A 214 -7.57 -10.49 -9.37
C TYR A 214 -7.93 -11.21 -8.06
N THR A 215 -8.09 -12.54 -8.10
CA THR A 215 -8.42 -13.33 -6.92
C THR A 215 -7.33 -13.24 -5.85
N ILE A 216 -6.06 -13.35 -6.26
CA ILE A 216 -4.91 -13.18 -5.36
C ILE A 216 -4.87 -11.75 -4.80
N THR A 217 -5.12 -10.75 -5.64
CA THR A 217 -5.21 -9.34 -5.22
C THR A 217 -6.29 -9.14 -4.15
N ALA A 218 -7.49 -9.69 -4.37
CA ALA A 218 -8.62 -9.58 -3.45
C ALA A 218 -8.35 -10.29 -2.12
N TYR A 219 -7.65 -11.42 -2.13
CA TYR A 219 -7.27 -12.16 -0.92
C TYR A 219 -6.53 -11.27 0.09
N PHE A 220 -5.54 -10.49 -0.37
CA PHE A 220 -4.76 -9.61 0.52
C PHE A 220 -5.61 -8.50 1.15
N ALA A 221 -6.60 -7.95 0.43
CA ALA A 221 -7.53 -6.97 0.99
C ALA A 221 -8.50 -7.57 2.00
N ILE A 222 -9.08 -8.74 1.70
CA ILE A 222 -10.08 -9.40 2.55
C ILE A 222 -9.43 -9.93 3.84
N ARG A 223 -8.22 -10.48 3.73
CA ARG A 223 -7.52 -11.13 4.84
C ARG A 223 -6.69 -10.16 5.69
N ALA A 224 -6.53 -8.90 5.27
CA ALA A 224 -5.85 -7.87 6.05
C ALA A 224 -6.50 -7.69 7.45
N PRO A 225 -5.71 -7.69 8.55
CA PRO A 225 -6.23 -7.48 9.91
C PRO A 225 -7.06 -6.21 10.01
N LYS A 226 -8.23 -6.26 10.66
CA LYS A 226 -9.05 -5.07 10.92
C LYS A 226 -8.50 -4.32 12.14
N ILE A 227 -8.37 -2.99 12.04
CA ILE A 227 -7.99 -2.12 13.16
C ILE A 227 -9.24 -1.42 13.65
N SER A 228 -9.52 -1.52 14.95
CA SER A 228 -10.68 -0.92 15.59
C SER A 228 -10.56 0.61 15.63
N GLY A 229 -11.68 1.33 15.55
CA GLY A 229 -11.70 2.80 15.65
C GLY A 229 -11.31 3.58 14.38
N MET A 230 -10.77 2.92 13.35
CA MET A 230 -10.43 3.61 12.09
C MET A 230 -11.66 3.82 11.20
N LYS A 231 -12.04 5.09 11.00
CA LYS A 231 -13.07 5.47 10.01
C LYS A 231 -12.46 5.48 8.60
N THR A 232 -13.13 4.84 7.64
CA THR A 232 -12.77 4.94 6.22
C THR A 232 -13.09 6.34 5.70
N ARG A 233 -12.12 7.02 5.09
CA ARG A 233 -12.29 8.40 4.59
C ARG A 233 -12.20 8.49 3.07
N GLY A 234 -12.92 9.47 2.53
CA GLY A 234 -12.86 9.96 1.15
C GLY A 234 -12.72 8.87 0.08
N PRO A 235 -11.60 8.82 -0.67
CA PRO A 235 -11.48 7.96 -1.85
C PRO A 235 -11.53 6.45 -1.56
N ILE A 236 -11.12 6.01 -0.36
CA ILE A 236 -11.20 4.59 0.05
C ILE A 236 -12.66 4.11 0.12
N ARG A 237 -13.62 5.00 0.43
CA ARG A 237 -15.05 4.65 0.41
C ARG A 237 -15.52 4.37 -1.00
N LEU A 238 -15.12 5.21 -1.95
CA LEU A 238 -15.46 5.04 -3.36
C LEU A 238 -14.92 3.72 -3.90
N HIS A 239 -13.65 3.40 -3.63
CA HIS A 239 -13.06 2.10 -3.98
C HIS A 239 -13.89 0.92 -3.44
N LYS A 240 -14.26 0.95 -2.15
CA LYS A 240 -15.09 -0.11 -1.55
C LYS A 240 -16.46 -0.25 -2.19
N THR A 241 -17.07 0.85 -2.60
CA THR A 241 -18.34 0.83 -3.35
C THR A 241 -18.15 0.21 -4.72
N LEU A 242 -17.11 0.61 -5.46
CA LEU A 242 -16.79 0.06 -6.78
C LEU A 242 -16.40 -1.43 -6.72
N ALA A 243 -15.86 -1.90 -5.60
CA ALA A 243 -15.56 -3.32 -5.37
C ALA A 243 -16.81 -4.22 -5.40
N TRP A 244 -18.00 -3.70 -5.06
CA TRP A 244 -19.26 -4.42 -5.23
C TRP A 244 -19.70 -4.57 -6.69
N ILE A 245 -19.10 -3.81 -7.60
CA ILE A 245 -19.36 -3.90 -9.04
C ILE A 245 -18.28 -4.76 -9.69
N HIS A 246 -17.01 -4.38 -9.55
CA HIS A 246 -15.93 -5.10 -10.22
C HIS A 246 -15.69 -6.49 -9.60
N GLY A 247 -15.99 -6.72 -8.32
CA GLY A 247 -15.84 -8.04 -7.68
C GLY A 247 -16.70 -9.12 -8.33
N PRO A 248 -18.04 -9.00 -8.31
CA PRO A 248 -18.92 -9.93 -9.02
C PRO A 248 -18.64 -9.97 -10.53
N GLY A 249 -18.33 -8.82 -11.14
CA GLY A 249 -17.99 -8.71 -12.54
C GLY A 249 -16.79 -9.56 -12.96
N MET A 250 -15.73 -9.60 -12.14
CA MET A 250 -14.52 -10.40 -12.38
C MET A 250 -14.75 -11.92 -12.22
N ILE A 251 -15.85 -12.33 -11.59
CA ILE A 251 -16.28 -13.73 -11.50
C ILE A 251 -17.19 -14.10 -12.68
N LEU A 252 -18.15 -13.23 -13.00
CA LEU A 252 -19.13 -13.48 -14.06
C LEU A 252 -18.51 -13.41 -15.46
N THR A 253 -17.60 -12.47 -15.69
CA THR A 253 -17.03 -12.24 -17.03
C THR A 253 -16.35 -13.50 -17.61
N PRO A 254 -15.47 -14.22 -16.89
CA PRO A 254 -14.87 -15.46 -17.41
C PRO A 254 -15.90 -16.58 -17.64
N VAL A 255 -16.93 -16.69 -16.79
CA VAL A 255 -17.99 -17.70 -16.94
C VAL A 255 -18.79 -17.45 -18.22
N LEU A 256 -19.23 -16.21 -18.43
CA LEU A 256 -19.95 -15.81 -19.65
C LEU A 256 -19.05 -15.96 -20.89
N GLY A 257 -17.77 -15.65 -20.76
CA GLY A 257 -16.77 -15.82 -21.82
C GLY A 257 -16.59 -17.29 -22.21
N ALA A 258 -16.53 -18.21 -21.24
CA ALA A 258 -16.44 -19.64 -21.50
C ALA A 258 -17.67 -20.16 -22.25
N LEU A 259 -18.88 -19.72 -21.88
CA LEU A 259 -20.12 -20.06 -22.57
C LEU A 259 -20.13 -19.53 -24.01
N ALA A 260 -19.75 -18.26 -24.21
CA ALA A 260 -19.67 -17.66 -25.54
C ALA A 260 -18.64 -18.38 -26.43
N TYR A 261 -17.48 -18.69 -25.86
CA TYR A 261 -16.41 -19.38 -26.54
C TYR A 261 -16.78 -20.80 -26.96
N GLU A 262 -17.55 -21.53 -26.13
CA GLU A 262 -18.08 -22.84 -26.50
C GLU A 262 -19.08 -22.78 -27.65
N GLN A 263 -19.99 -21.79 -27.66
CA GLN A 263 -20.93 -21.55 -28.77
C GLN A 263 -20.16 -21.29 -30.08
N THR A 264 -19.19 -20.38 -30.06
CA THR A 264 -18.38 -20.05 -31.24
C THR A 264 -17.55 -21.26 -31.74
N ARG A 265 -16.99 -22.07 -30.84
CA ARG A 265 -16.28 -23.31 -31.22
C ARG A 265 -17.19 -24.33 -31.90
N ARG A 266 -18.49 -24.32 -31.61
CA ARG A 266 -19.51 -25.16 -32.27
C ARG A 266 -20.02 -24.58 -33.60
N GLY A 267 -19.47 -23.44 -34.04
CA GLY A 267 -19.92 -22.73 -35.24
C GLY A 267 -21.26 -22.00 -35.06
N GLN A 268 -21.69 -21.80 -33.81
CA GLN A 268 -22.89 -21.05 -33.49
C GLN A 268 -22.54 -19.58 -33.25
N GLU A 269 -23.48 -18.69 -33.57
CA GLU A 269 -23.41 -17.31 -33.11
C GLU A 269 -23.62 -17.24 -31.59
N VAL A 270 -23.04 -16.22 -30.95
CA VAL A 270 -23.17 -16.04 -29.50
C VAL A 270 -24.59 -15.61 -29.15
N HIS A 271 -25.28 -16.35 -28.27
CA HIS A 271 -26.68 -16.11 -27.95
C HIS A 271 -27.01 -16.40 -26.48
N GLY A 272 -28.21 -15.99 -26.04
CA GLY A 272 -28.69 -16.18 -24.68
C GLY A 272 -27.85 -15.40 -23.66
N ILE A 273 -27.61 -15.97 -22.48
CA ILE A 273 -26.83 -15.28 -21.44
C ILE A 273 -25.36 -15.05 -21.83
N ALA A 274 -24.81 -15.86 -22.74
CA ALA A 274 -23.42 -15.73 -23.19
C ALA A 274 -23.15 -14.40 -23.90
N SER A 275 -24.16 -13.79 -24.54
CA SER A 275 -24.03 -12.48 -25.17
C SER A 275 -23.78 -11.35 -24.18
N ALA A 276 -24.05 -11.58 -22.89
CA ALA A 276 -23.76 -10.63 -21.82
C ALA A 276 -22.26 -10.53 -21.48
N HIS A 277 -21.40 -11.39 -22.03
CA HIS A 277 -19.96 -11.36 -21.75
C HIS A 277 -19.34 -9.98 -22.00
N ALA A 278 -19.52 -9.41 -23.19
CA ALA A 278 -18.95 -8.11 -23.55
C ALA A 278 -19.48 -6.94 -22.69
N PRO A 279 -20.79 -6.75 -22.49
CA PRO A 279 -21.29 -5.65 -21.65
C PRO A 279 -20.87 -5.81 -20.18
N VAL A 280 -20.88 -7.02 -19.63
CA VAL A 280 -20.42 -7.27 -18.24
C VAL A 280 -18.91 -7.01 -18.13
N ALA A 281 -18.10 -7.45 -19.11
CA ALA A 281 -16.67 -7.19 -19.16
C ALA A 281 -16.37 -5.68 -19.18
N TYR A 282 -17.11 -4.92 -20.00
CA TYR A 282 -16.96 -3.47 -20.11
C TYR A 282 -17.26 -2.77 -18.77
N VAL A 283 -18.43 -3.04 -18.17
CA VAL A 283 -18.80 -2.46 -16.86
C VAL A 283 -17.78 -2.83 -15.79
N THR A 284 -17.31 -4.08 -15.79
CA THR A 284 -16.29 -4.56 -14.86
C THR A 284 -14.98 -3.80 -15.03
N ALA A 285 -14.50 -3.64 -16.27
CA ALA A 285 -13.25 -2.95 -16.57
C ALA A 285 -13.31 -1.46 -16.21
N VAL A 286 -14.43 -0.79 -16.51
CA VAL A 286 -14.65 0.62 -16.12
C VAL A 286 -14.68 0.76 -14.60
N ALA A 287 -15.44 -0.07 -13.90
CA ALA A 287 -15.53 -0.03 -12.44
C ALA A 287 -14.16 -0.32 -11.78
N TYR A 288 -13.40 -1.27 -12.31
CA TYR A 288 -12.05 -1.60 -11.83
C TYR A 288 -11.07 -0.45 -12.08
N GLY A 289 -11.08 0.15 -13.27
CA GLY A 289 -10.25 1.31 -13.61
C GLY A 289 -10.57 2.52 -12.73
N ALA A 290 -11.85 2.83 -12.53
CA ALA A 290 -12.29 3.88 -11.61
C ALA A 290 -11.86 3.60 -10.16
N ALA A 291 -11.89 2.34 -9.73
CA ALA A 291 -11.47 1.95 -8.39
C ALA A 291 -9.97 2.19 -8.17
N ILE A 292 -9.13 1.93 -9.19
CA ILE A 292 -7.70 2.24 -9.16
C ILE A 292 -7.48 3.75 -9.11
N LEU A 293 -8.09 4.49 -10.04
CA LEU A 293 -7.94 5.95 -10.10
C LEU A 293 -8.33 6.63 -8.77
N SER A 294 -9.41 6.15 -8.14
CA SER A 294 -9.87 6.68 -6.86
C SER A 294 -8.81 6.59 -5.76
N VAL A 295 -7.94 5.58 -5.75
CA VAL A 295 -6.91 5.40 -4.71
C VAL A 295 -5.51 5.85 -5.15
N SER A 296 -5.33 6.22 -6.42
CA SER A 296 -4.05 6.66 -6.97
C SER A 296 -3.88 8.18 -7.00
N LEU A 297 -4.97 8.94 -7.02
CA LEU A 297 -4.94 10.40 -7.01
C LEU A 297 -4.88 10.90 -5.56
N LYS A 298 -3.79 11.63 -5.21
CA LYS A 298 -3.71 12.39 -3.95
C LYS A 298 -4.68 13.58 -4.06
N PHE A 299 -5.69 13.62 -3.20
CA PHE A 299 -6.59 14.76 -3.01
C PHE A 299 -6.35 15.36 -1.63
#